data_AF-A0A077ZMV4-F1
#
_entry.id   AF-A0A077ZMV4-F1
#
_cell.length_a   1.000
_cell.length_b   1.000
_cell.length_c   1.000
_cell.angle_alpha   90.00
_cell.angle_beta   90.00
_cell.angle_gamma   90.00
#
_symmetry.space_group_name_H-M   'P 1'
#
loop_
_entity.id
_entity.type
_entity.pdbx_description
1 polymer ?
#
loop_
_entity_poly.entity_id
_entity_poly.type
_entity_poly.pdbx_seq_one_letter_code
_entity_poly.pdbx_strand_id
1 'polypeptide(L)'
;MAALGPGVPMETEADSSAVDHKLLDIFKMEKSEAALKFKQFCLLMEEYASQPDKARQYESMQRQQDKFFLKLFLSMERIVHPFPHVELCKWLVAGGQDPEKFRETLRLRNNSAACGLVWMPGFIAYRCRTCGLNPSMSLCSECFLSGYHEGHDFNMFRSRTGGACDCGDPSVIKQEG
;
A
#
# COMPACT_ATOMS: atom_id res chain seq x y z
N MET A 1 18.59 -36.97 -9.43
CA MET A 1 18.63 -36.91 -7.95
C MET A 1 18.42 -35.46 -7.50
N ALA A 2 17.22 -34.90 -7.68
CA ALA A 2 16.92 -33.55 -7.24
C ALA A 2 16.52 -33.60 -5.76
N ALA A 3 17.30 -32.94 -4.91
CA ALA A 3 17.10 -32.90 -3.46
C ALA A 3 15.79 -32.17 -3.12
N LEU A 4 14.90 -32.87 -2.43
CA LEU A 4 13.73 -32.28 -1.77
C LEU A 4 14.24 -31.33 -0.68
N GLY A 5 13.86 -30.05 -0.77
CA GLY A 5 14.18 -29.02 0.23
C GLY A 5 13.64 -29.37 1.62
N PRO A 6 14.14 -28.72 2.67
CA PRO A 6 13.94 -29.13 4.06
C PRO A 6 12.44 -29.18 4.41
N GLY A 7 11.95 -30.39 4.68
CA GLY A 7 10.59 -30.63 5.13
C GLY A 7 10.32 -29.87 6.42
N VAL A 8 9.22 -29.13 6.45
CA VAL A 8 8.71 -28.52 7.68
C VAL A 8 8.29 -29.65 8.63
N PRO A 9 8.78 -29.69 9.88
CA PRO A 9 8.47 -30.75 10.84
C PRO A 9 6.96 -30.82 11.11
N MET A 10 6.42 -32.04 11.07
CA MET A 10 5.08 -32.37 11.54
C MET A 10 5.16 -32.54 13.06
N GLU A 11 4.83 -31.49 13.83
CA GLU A 11 4.88 -31.54 15.29
C GLU A 11 3.55 -31.15 15.95
N THR A 12 3.36 -31.81 17.10
CA THR A 12 2.12 -32.02 17.86
C THR A 12 1.61 -30.77 18.57
N GLU A 13 0.30 -30.76 18.88
CA GLU A 13 -0.54 -29.65 19.38
C GLU A 13 -0.14 -29.00 20.74
N ALA A 14 1.07 -29.22 21.24
CA ALA A 14 1.56 -28.63 22.47
C ALA A 14 2.43 -27.41 22.17
N ASP A 15 1.99 -26.23 22.63
CA ASP A 15 2.67 -24.92 22.59
C ASP A 15 2.28 -23.99 21.42
N SER A 16 1.01 -23.57 21.41
CA SER A 16 0.49 -22.52 20.53
C SER A 16 1.07 -21.12 20.78
N SER A 17 1.92 -20.94 21.79
CA SER A 17 2.47 -19.61 22.13
C SER A 17 3.79 -19.32 21.44
N ALA A 18 4.72 -20.27 21.39
CA ALA A 18 6.08 -20.01 20.90
C ALA A 18 6.20 -20.11 19.37
N VAL A 19 5.44 -21.00 18.73
CA VAL A 19 5.61 -21.32 17.30
C VAL A 19 4.88 -20.32 16.38
N ASP A 20 3.84 -19.66 16.88
CA ASP A 20 2.89 -18.88 16.08
C ASP A 20 3.35 -17.42 15.83
N HIS A 21 4.63 -17.11 16.02
CA HIS A 21 5.15 -15.74 15.91
C HIS A 21 6.34 -15.60 14.95
N LYS A 22 6.61 -16.58 14.10
CA LYS A 22 7.72 -16.54 13.12
C LYS A 22 7.68 -15.28 12.24
N LEU A 23 6.49 -14.86 11.82
CA LEU A 23 6.33 -13.67 11.00
C LEU A 23 6.70 -12.37 11.75
N LEU A 24 6.67 -12.35 13.08
CA LEU A 24 7.04 -11.16 13.86
C LEU A 24 8.55 -10.89 13.89
N ASP A 25 9.39 -11.88 13.55
CA ASP A 25 10.83 -11.65 13.42
C ASP A 25 11.17 -10.76 12.21
N ILE A 26 10.26 -10.59 11.26
CA ILE A 26 10.38 -9.64 10.14
C ILE A 26 10.68 -8.22 10.64
N PHE A 27 10.11 -7.82 11.78
CA PHE A 27 10.35 -6.49 12.35
C PHE A 27 11.81 -6.26 12.80
N LYS A 28 12.60 -7.32 12.95
CA LYS A 28 14.00 -7.26 13.39
C LYS A 28 15.00 -7.37 12.23
N MET A 29 14.52 -7.71 11.04
CA MET A 29 15.35 -7.97 9.86
C MET A 29 15.72 -6.67 9.13
N GLU A 30 16.71 -6.75 8.26
CA GLU A 30 16.94 -5.73 7.24
C GLU A 30 15.69 -5.61 6.35
N LYS A 31 15.33 -4.41 5.89
CA LYS A 31 14.02 -4.15 5.29
C LYS A 31 13.82 -4.87 3.96
N SER A 32 14.87 -4.99 3.13
CA SER A 32 14.79 -5.75 1.89
C SER A 32 14.61 -7.25 2.16
N GLU A 33 15.33 -7.80 3.13
CA GLU A 33 15.18 -9.19 3.57
C GLU A 33 13.79 -9.46 4.17
N ALA A 34 13.34 -8.56 5.05
CA ALA A 34 12.01 -8.56 5.66
C ALA A 34 10.91 -8.64 4.60
N ALA A 35 11.01 -7.82 3.56
CA ALA A 35 10.05 -7.79 2.46
C ALA A 35 10.10 -9.02 1.55
N LEU A 36 11.28 -9.58 1.30
CA LEU A 36 11.40 -10.85 0.57
C LEU A 36 10.75 -11.99 1.34
N LYS A 37 10.99 -12.09 2.65
CA LYS A 37 10.36 -13.10 3.52
C LYS A 37 8.85 -12.92 3.60
N PHE A 38 8.37 -11.68 3.73
CA PHE A 38 6.94 -11.39 3.71
C PHE A 38 6.29 -11.80 2.37
N LYS A 39 6.94 -11.47 1.24
CA LYS A 39 6.47 -11.89 -0.09
C LYS A 39 6.41 -13.42 -0.21
N GLN A 40 7.45 -14.13 0.23
CA GLN A 40 7.46 -15.60 0.24
C GLN A 40 6.33 -16.17 1.10
N PHE A 41 6.08 -15.58 2.26
CA PHE A 41 4.97 -15.96 3.13
C PHE A 41 3.61 -15.76 2.44
N CYS A 42 3.38 -14.61 1.78
CA CYS A 42 2.15 -14.36 1.02
C CYS A 42 1.94 -15.37 -0.12
N LEU A 43 2.99 -15.68 -0.89
CA LEU A 43 2.92 -16.67 -1.98
C LEU A 43 2.61 -18.08 -1.45
N LEU A 44 3.21 -18.46 -0.32
CA LEU A 44 2.93 -19.75 0.33
C LEU A 44 1.49 -19.82 0.85
N MET A 45 0.95 -18.71 1.37
CA MET A 45 -0.46 -18.64 1.78
C MET A 45 -1.40 -18.88 0.60
N GLU A 46 -1.12 -18.27 -0.56
CA GLU A 46 -1.92 -18.44 -1.77
C GLU A 46 -1.88 -19.90 -2.28
N GLU A 47 -0.72 -20.53 -2.24
CA GLU A 47 -0.56 -21.96 -2.54
C GLU A 47 -1.41 -22.84 -1.61
N TYR A 48 -1.35 -22.58 -0.30
CA TYR A 48 -2.07 -23.38 0.70
C TYR A 48 -3.57 -23.13 0.69
N ALA A 49 -4.03 -21.93 0.34
CA ALA A 49 -5.44 -21.60 0.18
C ALA A 49 -6.13 -22.50 -0.87
N SER A 50 -5.36 -23.00 -1.84
CA SER A 50 -5.86 -23.86 -2.92
C SER A 50 -5.83 -25.37 -2.57
N GLN A 51 -5.35 -25.75 -1.38
CA GLN A 51 -5.09 -27.14 -0.97
C GLN A 51 -5.92 -27.54 0.27
N PRO A 52 -6.97 -28.36 0.12
CA PRO A 52 -7.82 -28.78 1.25
C PRO A 52 -7.06 -29.54 2.36
N ASP A 53 -6.01 -30.28 2.02
CA ASP A 53 -5.16 -31.00 2.97
C ASP A 53 -4.27 -30.06 3.82
N LYS A 54 -4.13 -28.80 3.41
CA LYS A 54 -3.36 -27.75 4.10
C LYS A 54 -4.22 -26.78 4.91
N ALA A 55 -5.53 -27.03 5.06
CA ALA A 55 -6.46 -26.09 5.69
C ALA A 55 -5.98 -25.61 7.08
N ARG A 56 -5.50 -26.53 7.93
CA ARG A 56 -5.00 -26.17 9.28
C ARG A 56 -3.76 -25.29 9.24
N GLN A 57 -2.84 -25.55 8.31
CA GLN A 57 -1.64 -24.74 8.11
C GLN A 57 -2.00 -23.36 7.60
N TYR A 58 -2.92 -23.27 6.63
CA TYR A 58 -3.42 -22.01 6.11
C TYR A 58 -4.07 -21.16 7.22
N GLU A 59 -4.91 -21.75 8.07
CA GLU A 59 -5.49 -21.06 9.24
C GLU A 59 -4.43 -20.55 10.24
N SER A 60 -3.36 -21.31 10.49
CA SER A 60 -2.23 -20.83 11.31
C SER A 60 -1.51 -19.66 10.64
N MET A 61 -1.31 -19.70 9.33
CA MET A 61 -0.70 -18.60 8.59
C MET A 61 -1.55 -17.34 8.62
N GLN A 62 -2.88 -17.45 8.47
CA GLN A 62 -3.80 -16.32 8.62
C GLN A 62 -3.64 -15.67 10.01
N ARG A 63 -3.62 -16.46 11.09
CA ARG A 63 -3.37 -15.95 12.45
C ARG A 63 -2.02 -15.23 12.58
N GLN A 64 -0.97 -15.74 11.94
CA GLN A 64 0.34 -15.10 11.93
C GLN A 64 0.31 -13.76 11.19
N GLN A 65 -0.39 -13.70 10.04
CA GLN A 65 -0.58 -12.50 9.25
C GLN A 65 -1.36 -11.42 10.01
N ASP A 66 -2.47 -11.80 10.65
CA ASP A 66 -3.30 -10.89 11.44
C ASP A 66 -2.50 -10.29 12.60
N LYS A 67 -1.74 -11.12 13.33
CA LYS A 67 -0.84 -10.67 14.40
C LYS A 67 0.24 -9.73 13.89
N PHE A 68 0.81 -10.01 12.72
CA PHE A 68 1.80 -9.14 12.09
C PHE A 68 1.21 -7.78 11.75
N PHE A 69 0.04 -7.74 11.09
CA PHE A 69 -0.61 -6.48 10.72
C PHE A 69 -1.10 -5.69 11.93
N LEU A 70 -1.62 -6.36 12.96
CA LEU A 70 -1.97 -5.69 14.21
C LEU A 70 -0.76 -4.99 14.83
N LYS A 71 0.39 -5.68 14.90
CA LYS A 71 1.62 -5.09 15.42
C LYS A 71 2.13 -3.93 14.54
N LEU A 72 2.07 -4.09 13.21
CA LEU A 72 2.43 -3.03 12.27
C LEU A 72 1.54 -1.81 12.47
N PHE A 73 0.23 -2.01 12.61
CA PHE A 73 -0.75 -0.94 12.79
C PHE A 73 -0.57 -0.20 14.12
N LEU A 74 -0.45 -0.94 15.23
CA LEU A 74 -0.20 -0.36 16.56
C LEU A 74 1.10 0.47 16.61
N SER A 75 2.09 0.13 15.76
CA SER A 75 3.31 0.92 15.65
C SER A 75 3.11 2.23 14.88
N MET A 76 2.09 2.32 14.01
CA MET A 76 1.76 3.52 13.24
C MET A 76 0.77 4.46 13.96
N GLU A 77 -0.15 3.94 14.78
CA GLU A 77 -1.18 4.75 15.48
C GLU A 77 -0.62 5.76 16.49
N ARG A 78 0.64 5.62 16.89
CA ARG A 78 1.32 6.67 17.63
C ARG A 78 1.57 7.81 16.63
N ILE A 79 0.68 8.81 16.64
CA ILE A 79 0.79 10.09 15.92
C ILE A 79 1.99 10.88 16.48
N VAL A 80 3.17 10.30 16.33
CA VAL A 80 4.45 10.83 16.69
C VAL A 80 5.25 10.69 15.41
N HIS A 81 5.48 11.80 14.73
CA HIS A 81 6.48 11.81 13.68
C HIS A 81 7.86 11.58 14.32
N PRO A 82 8.71 10.70 13.77
CA PRO A 82 8.48 9.88 12.58
C PRO A 82 7.61 8.65 12.83
N PHE A 83 6.72 8.33 11.89
CA PHE A 83 5.94 7.10 11.94
C PHE A 83 6.87 5.88 11.95
N PRO A 84 6.84 5.07 13.01
CA PRO A 84 7.57 3.81 13.03
C PRO A 84 7.11 2.97 11.84
N HIS A 85 8.08 2.38 11.13
CA HIS A 85 7.84 1.40 10.06
C HIS A 85 7.25 1.88 8.74
N VAL A 86 7.03 3.18 8.48
CA VAL A 86 6.63 3.63 7.11
C VAL A 86 7.61 3.15 6.04
N GLU A 87 8.91 3.20 6.34
CA GLU A 87 9.91 2.66 5.43
C GLU A 87 9.77 1.15 5.26
N LEU A 88 9.53 0.39 6.34
CA LEU A 88 9.28 -1.05 6.23
C LEU A 88 8.06 -1.32 5.34
N CYS A 89 6.95 -0.60 5.52
CA CYS A 89 5.76 -0.73 4.67
C CYS A 89 6.07 -0.54 3.19
N LYS A 90 6.87 0.46 2.83
CA LYS A 90 7.31 0.68 1.44
C LYS A 90 8.05 -0.54 0.88
N TRP A 91 8.96 -1.12 1.66
CA TRP A 91 9.68 -2.34 1.29
C TRP A 91 8.75 -3.54 1.15
N LEU A 92 7.82 -3.76 2.08
CA LEU A 92 6.83 -4.85 2.03
C LEU A 92 5.99 -4.76 0.76
N VAL A 93 5.48 -3.57 0.43
CA VAL A 93 4.70 -3.31 -0.80
C VAL A 93 5.53 -3.55 -2.06
N ALA A 94 6.81 -3.15 -2.05
CA ALA A 94 7.73 -3.38 -3.17
C ALA A 94 8.19 -4.84 -3.31
N GLY A 95 7.85 -5.71 -2.35
CA GLY A 95 8.19 -7.13 -2.36
C GLY A 95 9.70 -7.40 -2.37
N GLY A 96 10.47 -6.55 -1.67
CA GLY A 96 11.94 -6.65 -1.59
C GLY A 96 12.70 -5.87 -2.65
N GLN A 97 12.01 -5.26 -3.61
CA GLN A 97 12.63 -4.33 -4.55
C GLN A 97 12.87 -2.97 -3.89
N ASP A 98 13.85 -2.22 -4.41
CA ASP A 98 14.03 -0.82 -4.02
C ASP A 98 12.71 -0.06 -4.20
N PRO A 99 12.17 0.59 -3.14
CA PRO A 99 10.85 1.17 -3.20
C PRO A 99 10.69 2.30 -4.22
N GLU A 100 11.73 3.09 -4.48
CA GLU A 100 11.63 4.20 -5.45
C GLU A 100 11.65 3.66 -6.88
N LYS A 101 12.52 2.69 -7.19
CA LYS A 101 12.49 2.00 -8.49
C LYS A 101 11.19 1.24 -8.72
N PHE A 102 10.66 0.60 -7.67
CA PHE A 102 9.36 -0.08 -7.75
C PHE A 102 8.24 0.92 -8.06
N ARG A 103 8.24 2.08 -7.38
CA ARG A 103 7.30 3.18 -7.64
C ARG A 103 7.41 3.70 -9.07
N GLU A 104 8.61 3.91 -9.60
CA GLU A 104 8.82 4.31 -11.00
C GLU A 104 8.27 3.26 -11.97
N THR A 105 8.53 1.97 -11.70
CA THR A 105 8.00 0.87 -12.50
C THR A 105 6.47 0.83 -12.48
N LEU A 106 5.85 1.08 -11.33
CA LEU A 106 4.39 1.18 -11.21
C LEU A 106 3.84 2.38 -11.99
N ARG A 107 4.51 3.53 -11.97
CA ARG A 107 4.12 4.70 -12.75
C ARG A 107 4.12 4.41 -14.25
N LEU A 108 5.09 3.66 -14.75
CA LEU A 108 5.16 3.25 -16.16
C LEU A 108 4.05 2.25 -16.55
N ARG A 109 3.47 1.55 -15.57
CA ARG A 109 2.34 0.63 -15.78
C ARG A 109 0.99 1.26 -15.44
N ASN A 110 0.99 2.50 -14.95
CA ASN A 110 -0.23 3.17 -14.56
C ASN A 110 -0.98 3.65 -15.80
N ASN A 111 -1.85 2.77 -16.32
CA ASN A 111 -2.77 3.09 -17.41
C ASN A 111 -4.08 3.71 -16.90
N SER A 112 -4.13 4.11 -15.62
CA SER A 112 -5.31 4.76 -15.06
C SER A 112 -5.50 6.14 -15.69
N ALA A 113 -6.74 6.44 -16.08
CA ALA A 113 -7.13 7.81 -16.39
C ALA A 113 -7.06 8.72 -15.15
N ALA A 114 -7.09 8.14 -13.94
CA ALA A 114 -7.04 8.88 -12.70
C ALA A 114 -5.60 9.14 -12.23
N CYS A 115 -5.35 10.37 -11.75
CA CYS A 115 -4.05 10.81 -11.26
C CYS A 115 -3.59 10.06 -9.99
N GLY A 116 -4.49 9.88 -9.03
CA GLY A 116 -4.21 9.17 -7.78
C GLY A 116 -3.25 9.86 -6.81
N LEU A 117 -2.84 11.12 -7.06
CA LEU A 117 -2.02 11.87 -6.11
C LEU A 117 -2.82 12.17 -4.85
N VAL A 118 -2.28 11.76 -3.69
CA VAL A 118 -2.79 12.11 -2.36
C VAL A 118 -1.78 13.01 -1.67
N TRP A 119 -2.26 14.04 -0.97
CA TRP A 119 -1.42 15.02 -0.29
C TRP A 119 -1.84 15.28 1.15
N MET A 120 -0.90 15.86 1.90
CA MET A 120 -1.06 16.30 3.28
C MET A 120 -1.45 17.79 3.34
N PRO A 121 -1.84 18.31 4.52
CA PRO A 121 -2.02 19.75 4.72
C PRO A 121 -0.80 20.56 4.25
N GLY A 122 -1.06 21.73 3.66
CA GLY A 122 -0.05 22.64 3.13
C GLY A 122 0.23 22.49 1.63
N PHE A 123 -0.30 21.44 0.98
CA PHE A 123 -0.17 21.22 -0.47
C PHE A 123 -0.92 22.28 -1.29
N ILE A 124 -0.39 22.64 -2.46
CA ILE A 124 -1.03 23.58 -3.38
C ILE A 124 -1.88 22.79 -4.37
N ALA A 125 -3.17 23.09 -4.40
CA ALA A 125 -4.13 22.46 -5.31
C ALA A 125 -4.99 23.53 -5.99
N TYR A 126 -5.71 23.10 -7.02
CA TYR A 126 -6.55 23.95 -7.85
C TYR A 126 -8.00 23.45 -7.81
N ARG A 127 -8.96 24.36 -7.75
CA ARG A 127 -10.38 24.02 -7.98
C ARG A 127 -10.85 24.74 -9.23
N CYS A 128 -11.14 23.98 -10.27
CA CYS A 128 -11.73 24.49 -11.50
C CYS A 128 -13.26 24.44 -11.37
N ARG A 129 -13.91 25.57 -11.14
CA ARG A 129 -15.38 25.65 -10.99
C ARG A 129 -16.12 25.44 -12.31
N THR A 130 -15.41 25.62 -13.43
CA THR A 130 -15.95 25.36 -14.77
C THR A 130 -16.07 23.86 -15.04
N CYS A 131 -15.00 23.10 -14.74
CA CYS A 131 -14.93 21.65 -14.96
C CYS A 131 -15.56 20.84 -13.81
N GLY A 132 -15.55 21.36 -12.59
CA GLY A 132 -16.07 20.66 -11.41
C GLY A 132 -17.58 20.45 -11.46
N LEU A 133 -18.01 19.24 -11.08
CA LEU A 133 -19.41 18.90 -10.80
C LEU A 133 -19.79 19.21 -9.34
N ASN A 134 -18.80 19.30 -8.45
CA ASN A 134 -18.99 19.68 -7.05
C ASN A 134 -17.93 20.71 -6.61
N PRO A 135 -18.24 21.56 -5.62
CA PRO A 135 -17.33 22.63 -5.17
C PRO A 135 -16.14 22.13 -4.33
N SER A 136 -16.14 20.85 -3.93
CA SER A 136 -15.05 20.23 -3.18
C SER A 136 -13.93 19.69 -4.06
N MET A 137 -14.18 19.51 -5.36
CA MET A 137 -13.21 18.91 -6.27
C MET A 137 -11.90 19.69 -6.28
N SER A 138 -10.78 18.98 -6.36
CA SER A 138 -9.43 19.52 -6.28
C SER A 138 -8.50 18.77 -7.24
N LEU A 139 -7.73 19.52 -8.02
CA LEU A 139 -6.71 19.01 -8.93
C LEU A 139 -5.32 19.36 -8.38
N CYS A 140 -4.36 18.46 -8.58
CA CYS A 140 -2.96 18.79 -8.35
C CYS A 140 -2.45 19.76 -9.43
N SER A 141 -1.34 20.45 -9.16
CA SER A 141 -0.75 21.38 -10.13
C SER A 141 -0.46 20.74 -11.48
N GLU A 142 0.01 19.49 -11.50
CA GLU A 142 0.33 18.79 -12.74
C GLU A 142 -0.91 18.57 -13.60
N CYS A 143 -2.00 18.03 -13.03
CA CYS A 143 -3.26 17.83 -13.74
C CYS A 143 -3.92 19.14 -14.16
N PHE A 144 -3.86 20.17 -13.31
CA PHE A 144 -4.44 21.46 -13.66
C PHE A 144 -3.70 22.10 -14.85
N LEU A 145 -2.37 22.03 -14.86
CA LEU A 145 -1.56 22.62 -15.93
C LEU A 145 -1.59 21.81 -17.24
N SER A 146 -1.85 20.50 -17.18
CA SER A 146 -1.96 19.65 -18.37
C SER A 146 -3.39 19.48 -18.90
N GLY A 147 -4.40 19.84 -18.12
CA GLY A 147 -5.83 19.64 -18.41
C GLY A 147 -6.53 20.77 -19.19
N TYR A 148 -5.79 21.64 -19.89
CA TYR A 148 -6.33 22.71 -20.73
C TYR A 148 -7.40 23.61 -20.06
N HIS A 149 -7.13 24.06 -18.84
CA HIS A 149 -8.06 24.92 -18.11
C HIS A 149 -7.93 26.43 -18.43
N GLU A 150 -7.35 26.79 -19.57
CA GLU A 150 -7.21 28.19 -19.98
C GLU A 150 -8.58 28.87 -20.12
N GLY A 151 -8.76 30.00 -19.45
CA GLY A 151 -10.01 30.77 -19.49
C GLY A 151 -11.13 30.25 -18.59
N HIS A 152 -10.92 29.17 -17.85
CA HIS A 152 -11.89 28.68 -16.87
C HIS A 152 -11.92 29.54 -15.60
N ASP A 153 -13.07 29.58 -14.91
CA ASP A 153 -13.14 30.04 -13.52
C ASP A 153 -12.51 28.99 -12.59
N PHE A 154 -11.41 29.36 -11.94
CA PHE A 154 -10.72 28.51 -10.99
C PHE A 154 -10.11 29.31 -9.84
N ASN A 155 -9.75 28.61 -8.76
CA ASN A 155 -8.89 29.17 -7.72
C ASN A 155 -7.78 28.20 -7.33
N MET A 156 -6.57 28.75 -7.14
CA MET A 156 -5.48 28.06 -6.46
C MET A 156 -5.65 28.22 -4.95
N PHE A 157 -5.41 27.16 -4.19
CA PHE A 157 -5.51 27.21 -2.73
C PHE A 157 -4.46 26.32 -2.07
N ARG A 158 -4.13 26.65 -0.83
CA ARG A 158 -3.32 25.81 0.04
C ARG A 158 -4.24 24.93 0.88
N SER A 159 -4.14 23.61 0.71
CA SER A 159 -4.99 22.65 1.42
C SER A 159 -4.78 22.74 2.92
N ARG A 160 -5.85 22.93 3.71
CA ARG A 160 -5.78 22.92 5.18
C ARG A 160 -5.82 21.52 5.77
N THR A 161 -6.36 20.58 5.01
CA THR A 161 -6.47 19.16 5.33
C THR A 161 -5.65 18.34 4.33
N GLY A 162 -5.58 17.03 4.51
CA GLY A 162 -5.21 16.15 3.39
C GLY A 162 -6.24 16.24 2.25
N GLY A 163 -5.89 15.69 1.11
CA GLY A 163 -6.77 15.62 -0.06
C GLY A 163 -6.19 14.73 -1.15
N ALA A 164 -6.95 14.55 -2.24
CA ALA A 164 -6.54 13.77 -3.40
C ALA A 164 -6.91 14.50 -4.69
N CYS A 165 -6.19 14.19 -5.76
CA CYS A 165 -6.46 14.71 -7.09
C CYS A 165 -7.68 13.99 -7.67
N ASP A 166 -8.69 14.78 -8.06
CA ASP A 166 -9.94 14.29 -8.65
C ASP A 166 -9.85 14.10 -10.18
N CYS A 167 -8.68 14.32 -10.77
CA CYS A 167 -8.44 14.11 -12.20
C CYS A 167 -8.76 12.65 -12.56
N GLY A 168 -9.59 12.47 -13.60
CA GLY A 168 -10.02 11.17 -14.11
C GLY A 168 -11.21 10.55 -13.38
N ASP A 169 -11.80 11.20 -12.38
CA ASP A 169 -13.04 10.75 -11.74
C ASP A 169 -14.27 11.43 -12.38
N PRO A 170 -15.00 10.76 -13.30
CA PRO A 170 -16.13 11.36 -14.00
C PRO A 170 -17.33 11.67 -13.09
N SER A 171 -17.31 11.22 -11.83
CA SER A 171 -18.36 11.56 -10.87
C SER A 171 -18.20 12.98 -10.30
N VAL A 172 -17.03 13.61 -10.46
CA VAL A 172 -16.72 14.93 -9.87
C VAL A 172 -16.15 15.95 -10.87
N ILE A 173 -15.66 15.50 -12.04
CA ILE A 173 -15.16 16.38 -13.11
C ILE A 173 -15.85 16.08 -14.46
N LYS A 174 -16.20 17.13 -15.20
CA LYS A 174 -16.72 17.04 -16.57
C LYS A 174 -15.63 16.54 -17.52
N GLN A 175 -16.00 15.83 -18.58
CA GLN A 175 -15.07 15.35 -19.62
C GLN A 175 -14.34 16.49 -20.36
N GLU A 176 -14.89 17.70 -20.31
CA GLU A 176 -14.33 18.89 -20.97
C GLU A 176 -13.19 19.54 -20.16
N GLY A 177 -12.77 18.91 -19.06
CA GLY A 177 -11.62 19.34 -18.25
C GLY A 177 -10.80 18.17 -17.74
#